data_AF-A0A944ST71-F1
#
_entry.id   AF-A0A944ST71-F1
#
_cell.length_a   1.000
_cell.length_b   1.000
_cell.length_c   1.000
_cell.angle_alpha   90.00
_cell.angle_beta   90.00
_cell.angle_gamma   90.00
#
_symmetry.space_group_name_H-M   'P 1'
#
loop_
_entity.id
_entity.type
_entity.pdbx_description
1 polymer ?
#
loop_
_entity_poly.entity_id
_entity_poly.type
_entity_poly.pdbx_seq_one_letter_code
_entity_poly.pdbx_strand_id
1 'polypeptide(L)'
;MDPNQIINRFEQLNRTRIERLSKRVSLQQQNFFKLLPFLLHTNVPDLPGYGRKETPVGIIGYQANEQTINEVQNSALVSNTNVRAYAITV
;
A
#
# COMPACT_ATOMS: atom_id res chain seq x y z
N MET A 1 -31.42 6.55 -2.26
CA MET A 1 -30.36 5.79 -2.93
C MET A 1 -29.90 4.73 -1.94
N ASP A 2 -29.87 3.46 -2.31
CA ASP A 2 -29.45 2.36 -1.42
C ASP A 2 -27.98 2.57 -1.02
N PRO A 3 -27.60 2.49 0.28
CA PRO A 3 -26.22 2.63 0.74
C PRO A 3 -25.21 1.78 -0.04
N ASN A 4 -25.59 0.56 -0.43
CA ASN A 4 -24.72 -0.32 -1.21
C ASN A 4 -24.46 0.23 -2.63
N GLN A 5 -25.44 0.90 -3.23
CA GLN A 5 -25.27 1.54 -4.55
C GLN A 5 -24.30 2.73 -4.48
N ILE A 6 -24.35 3.51 -3.38
CA ILE A 6 -23.41 4.63 -3.18
C ILE A 6 -21.98 4.09 -3.03
N ILE A 7 -21.79 3.06 -2.20
CA ILE A 7 -20.48 2.43 -1.99
C ILE A 7 -19.94 1.89 -3.31
N ASN A 8 -20.74 1.14 -4.07
CA ASN A 8 -20.34 0.59 -5.36
C ASN A 8 -19.92 1.67 -6.36
N ARG A 9 -20.66 2.78 -6.44
CA ARG A 9 -20.33 3.91 -7.32
C ARG A 9 -19.04 4.60 -6.87
N PHE A 10 -18.87 4.80 -5.57
CA PHE A 10 -17.65 5.38 -5.00
C PHE A 10 -16.43 4.51 -5.35
N GLU A 11 -16.53 3.20 -5.11
CA GLU A 11 -15.51 2.21 -5.40
C GLU A 11 -15.13 2.18 -6.88
N GLN A 12 -16.12 2.23 -7.79
CA GLN A 12 -15.88 2.31 -9.22
C GLN A 12 -15.12 3.59 -9.61
N LEU A 13 -15.53 4.74 -9.08
CA LEU A 13 -14.84 6.01 -9.32
C LEU A 13 -13.41 5.98 -8.77
N ASN A 14 -13.20 5.38 -7.60
CA ASN A 14 -11.90 5.27 -6.98
C ASN A 14 -10.95 4.43 -7.83
N ARG A 15 -11.41 3.26 -8.32
CA ARG A 15 -10.64 2.43 -9.27
C ARG A 15 -10.24 3.20 -10.52
N THR A 16 -11.19 3.91 -11.14
CA THR A 16 -10.88 4.75 -12.32
C THR A 16 -9.86 5.86 -12.02
N ARG A 17 -9.91 6.47 -10.84
CA ARG A 17 -8.93 7.49 -10.43
C ARG A 17 -7.53 6.90 -10.31
N ILE A 18 -7.40 5.76 -9.66
CA ILE A 18 -6.12 5.05 -9.49
C ILE A 18 -5.56 4.66 -10.86
N GLU A 19 -6.36 4.04 -11.74
CA GLU A 19 -5.92 3.67 -13.10
C GLU A 19 -5.42 4.86 -13.92
N ARG A 20 -6.11 6.01 -13.83
CA ARG A 20 -5.69 7.24 -14.53
C ARG A 20 -4.41 7.80 -13.96
N LEU A 21 -4.24 7.77 -12.63
CA LEU A 21 -3.01 8.20 -11.98
C LEU A 21 -1.84 7.34 -12.44
N SER A 22 -1.99 6.01 -12.42
CA SER A 22 -0.94 5.06 -12.85
C SER A 22 -0.47 5.31 -14.29
N LYS A 23 -1.35 5.75 -15.19
CA LYS A 23 -1.00 6.06 -16.59
C LYS A 23 -0.29 7.41 -16.78
N ARG A 24 -0.34 8.31 -15.80
CA ARG A 24 0.19 9.69 -15.90
C ARG A 24 1.51 9.91 -15.18
N VAL A 25 1.83 9.03 -14.24
CA VAL A 25 3.01 9.17 -13.38
C VAL A 25 4.23 8.49 -14.02
N SER A 26 5.43 9.00 -13.71
CA SER A 26 6.68 8.41 -14.22
C SER A 26 6.86 6.98 -13.71
N LEU A 27 7.71 6.17 -14.35
CA LEU A 27 7.96 4.79 -13.93
C LEU A 27 8.41 4.69 -12.45
N GLN A 28 9.25 5.63 -12.01
CA GLN A 28 9.69 5.69 -10.62
C GLN A 28 8.53 5.99 -9.66
N GLN A 29 7.65 6.93 -10.02
CA GLN A 29 6.47 7.23 -9.23
C GLN A 29 5.47 6.07 -9.23
N GLN A 30 5.29 5.37 -10.35
CA GLN A 30 4.45 4.17 -10.42
C GLN A 30 4.93 3.10 -9.44
N ASN A 31 6.25 2.87 -9.39
CA ASN A 31 6.84 1.93 -8.44
C ASN A 31 6.56 2.36 -6.99
N PHE A 32 6.72 3.65 -6.66
CA PHE A 32 6.36 4.15 -5.34
C PHE A 32 4.86 3.98 -5.02
N PHE A 33 3.97 4.30 -5.95
CA PHE A 33 2.52 4.15 -5.75
C PHE A 33 2.08 2.69 -5.55
N LYS A 34 2.78 1.72 -6.15
CA LYS A 34 2.55 0.29 -5.89
C LYS A 34 2.92 -0.11 -4.45
N LEU A 35 3.96 0.51 -3.91
CA LEU A 35 4.43 0.25 -2.54
C LEU A 35 3.65 1.02 -1.48
N LEU A 36 3.04 2.15 -1.83
CA LEU A 36 2.34 3.03 -0.88
C LEU A 36 1.30 2.31 0.00
N PRO A 37 0.42 1.43 -0.53
CA PRO A 37 -0.52 0.67 0.31
C PRO A 37 0.19 -0.20 1.35
N PHE A 38 1.31 -0.83 0.98
CA PHE A 38 2.11 -1.63 1.89
C PHE A 38 2.69 -0.78 3.04
N LEU A 39 3.23 0.40 2.70
CA LEU A 39 3.81 1.32 3.68
C LEU A 39 2.76 1.89 4.66
N LEU A 40 1.52 2.06 4.22
CA LEU A 40 0.41 2.49 5.08
C LEU A 40 -0.21 1.34 5.89
N HIS A 41 -0.07 0.11 5.38
CA HIS A 41 -0.54 -1.09 6.06
C HIS A 41 0.43 -1.58 7.14
N THR A 42 1.71 -1.19 7.07
CA THR A 42 2.76 -1.65 7.98
C THR A 42 3.39 -0.50 8.75
N ASN A 43 3.93 -0.79 9.94
CA ASN A 43 4.58 0.21 10.79
C ASN A 43 5.99 -0.24 11.17
N VAL A 44 6.89 -0.27 10.19
CA VAL A 44 8.24 -0.84 10.37
C VAL A 44 9.26 0.29 10.47
N PRO A 45 10.10 0.35 11.53
CA PRO A 45 11.06 1.45 11.76
C PRO A 45 11.94 1.83 10.57
N ASP A 46 12.34 0.84 9.77
CA ASP A 46 13.23 1.03 8.62
C ASP A 46 12.49 1.46 7.35
N LEU A 47 11.14 1.43 7.35
CA LEU A 47 10.33 1.79 6.20
C LEU A 47 9.85 3.25 6.26
N PRO A 48 9.75 3.93 5.11
CA PRO A 48 9.10 5.23 5.02
C PRO A 48 7.65 5.16 5.53
N GLY A 49 7.24 6.18 6.27
CA GLY A 49 5.91 6.23 6.88
C GLY A 49 5.87 5.75 8.33
N TYR A 50 6.95 5.16 8.84
CA TYR A 50 7.08 4.90 10.28
C TYR A 50 7.10 6.20 11.08
N GLY A 51 6.21 6.27 12.08
CA GLY A 51 6.16 7.37 13.03
C GLY A 51 6.63 6.94 14.41
N ARG A 52 5.83 6.09 15.06
CA ARG A 52 6.09 5.49 16.39
C ARG A 52 5.51 4.09 16.40
N LYS A 53 5.94 3.24 17.34
CA LYS A 53 5.46 1.85 17.45
C LYS A 53 3.93 1.74 17.58
N GLU A 54 3.28 2.72 18.20
CA GLU A 54 1.83 2.76 18.44
C GLU A 54 1.04 3.42 17.29
N THR A 55 1.69 3.84 16.21
CA THR A 55 1.01 4.43 15.06
C THR A 55 -0.03 3.45 14.52
N PRO A 56 -1.31 3.85 14.41
CA PRO A 56 -2.34 3.02 13.77
C PRO A 56 -1.95 2.73 12.32
N VAL A 57 -2.02 1.47 11.95
CA VAL A 57 -1.75 1.00 10.58
C VAL A 57 -2.81 0.02 10.13
N GLY A 58 -2.88 -0.17 8.82
CA GLY A 58 -3.81 -1.10 8.21
C GLY A 58 -4.71 -0.42 7.20
N ILE A 59 -5.04 -1.17 6.16
CA ILE A 59 -6.01 -0.81 5.15
C ILE A 59 -6.98 -1.98 5.09
N ILE A 60 -8.26 -1.70 5.33
CA ILE A 60 -9.30 -2.74 5.33
C ILE A 60 -9.32 -3.43 3.97
N GLY A 61 -9.22 -4.76 3.97
CA GLY A 61 -9.25 -5.58 2.76
C GLY A 61 -7.98 -5.55 1.90
N TYR A 62 -6.91 -4.88 2.36
CA TYR A 62 -5.62 -4.93 1.68
C TYR A 62 -4.85 -6.18 2.09
N GLN A 63 -4.30 -6.88 1.09
CA GLN A 63 -3.34 -7.96 1.29
C GLN A 63 -2.16 -7.73 0.37
N ALA A 64 -0.96 -7.74 0.93
CA ALA A 64 0.27 -7.65 0.17
C ALA A 64 0.48 -8.96 -0.60
N ASN A 65 0.73 -8.86 -1.91
CA ASN A 65 1.10 -10.02 -2.71
C ASN A 65 2.63 -10.23 -2.69
N GLU A 66 3.08 -11.41 -3.12
CA GLU A 66 4.51 -11.75 -3.18
C GLU A 66 5.33 -10.73 -3.99
N GLN A 67 4.77 -10.16 -5.06
CA GLN A 67 5.49 -9.15 -5.86
C GLN A 67 5.76 -7.90 -5.04
N THR A 68 4.77 -7.36 -4.34
CA THR A 68 4.93 -6.20 -3.45
C THR A 68 5.93 -6.49 -2.34
N ILE A 69 5.84 -7.66 -1.71
CA ILE A 69 6.78 -8.06 -0.65
C ILE A 69 8.22 -8.08 -1.18
N ASN A 70 8.42 -8.69 -2.36
CA ASN A 70 9.74 -8.76 -2.99
C ASN A 70 10.24 -7.37 -3.44
N GLU A 71 9.36 -6.52 -3.97
CA GLU A 71 9.71 -5.14 -4.34
C GLU A 71 10.15 -4.33 -3.12
N VAL A 72 9.46 -4.45 -1.98
CA VAL A 72 9.88 -3.78 -0.74
C VAL A 72 11.21 -4.34 -0.27
N GLN A 73 11.35 -5.68 -0.19
CA GLN A 73 12.59 -6.34 0.27
C GLN A 73 13.81 -5.96 -0.57
N ASN A 74 13.64 -5.79 -1.88
CA ASN A 74 14.71 -5.44 -2.82
C ASN A 74 14.90 -3.93 -2.98
N SER A 75 14.00 -3.10 -2.41
CA SER A 75 14.17 -1.66 -2.43
C SER A 75 15.26 -1.25 -1.43
N ALA A 76 16.01 -0.19 -1.76
CA ALA A 76 17.03 0.38 -0.87
C ALA A 76 16.46 0.91 0.48
N LEU A 77 15.15 0.76 0.70
CA LEU A 77 14.44 1.17 1.91
C LEU A 77 14.61 0.17 3.06
N VAL A 78 15.13 -1.04 2.83
CA VAL A 78 15.17 -2.09 3.87
C VAL A 78 16.57 -2.66 3.97
N SER A 79 17.33 -2.22 4.98
CA SER A 79 18.73 -2.66 5.10
C SER A 79 18.90 -3.95 5.91
N ASN A 80 17.95 -4.36 6.76
CA ASN A 80 18.07 -5.58 7.58
C ASN A 80 16.72 -6.11 8.13
N THR A 81 15.58 -5.72 7.55
CA THR A 81 14.25 -6.03 8.12
C THR A 81 13.56 -7.13 7.33
N ASN A 82 13.03 -8.14 8.02
CA ASN A 82 12.24 -9.19 7.40
C ASN A 82 10.80 -8.70 7.19
N VAL A 83 10.54 -8.14 6.00
CA VAL A 83 9.28 -7.49 5.65
C VAL A 83 8.11 -8.48 5.62
N ARG A 84 8.39 -9.77 5.35
CA ARG A 84 7.39 -10.85 5.35
C ARG A 84 6.69 -11.04 6.70
N ALA A 85 7.38 -10.77 7.81
CA ALA A 85 6.80 -10.87 9.15
C ALA A 85 5.67 -9.85 9.39
N TYR A 86 5.64 -8.77 8.61
CA TYR A 86 4.69 -7.66 8.76
C TYR A 86 3.63 -7.63 7.65
N ALA A 87 3.76 -8.48 6.63
CA ALA A 87 2.86 -8.55 5.49
C ALA A 87 1.54 -9.30 5.77
N ILE A 88 1.42 -9.97 6.93
CA ILE A 88 0.31 -10.88 7.25
C ILE A 88 -0.63 -10.34 8.34
N THR A 89 -0.36 -9.19 8.96
CA THR A 89 -1.15 -8.77 10.15
C THR A 89 -2.12 -7.64 9.85
N VAL A 90 -3.35 -7.99 9.43
CA VAL A 90 -4.65 -7.57 10.00
C VAL A 90 -5.68 -8.67 9.72
#